data_AF-A0AAN8YF54-F1
#
_entry.id   AF-A0AAN8YF54-F1
#
_cell.length_a   1.000
_cell.length_b   1.000
_cell.length_c   1.000
_cell.angle_alpha   90.00
_cell.angle_beta   90.00
_cell.angle_gamma   90.00
#
_symmetry.space_group_name_H-M   'P 1'
#
loop_
_entity.id
_entity.type
_entity.pdbx_description
1 polymer ?
#
loop_
_entity_poly.entity_id
_entity_poly.type
_entity_poly.pdbx_seq_one_letter_code
_entity_poly.pdbx_strand_id
1 'polypeptide(L)'
;MHGESYKLFIQNKLVPVVGNIYEPNLGMDIITTQQIAQEIDLIVNSAAITTFDESLTCTFGKSSIQNVHLIYNIELSQFFLFKAYANGEREGLILEKPFTMGESITKEKTTSVSPFINFPSLYADNEIDLVSKLKNNVNNNGLEQLMKDLGAERAKLYGWEDTYSFTKSIGEMMINNMRGEIPILILRPSIIASSYKDPFSGWKQGLRVLDSLIVFYRKGDLSGFLGDPDCHVVGSYTSPIDLTFIVAPIIFELDNHLI
;
A
#
# COMPACT_ATOMS: atom_id res chain seq x y z
N MET A 1 29.68 -0.15 -10.18
CA MET A 1 28.81 -0.42 -11.35
C MET A 1 28.54 0.89 -12.06
N HIS A 2 28.72 0.90 -13.39
CA HIS A 2 28.56 2.00 -14.36
C HIS A 2 29.37 3.30 -14.21
N GLY A 3 29.82 3.72 -13.01
CA GLY A 3 30.70 4.89 -12.87
C GLY A 3 30.17 6.14 -13.58
N GLU A 4 31.00 6.81 -14.37
CA GLU A 4 30.61 7.98 -15.18
C GLU A 4 29.52 7.68 -16.23
N SER A 5 29.39 6.41 -16.66
CA SER A 5 28.38 5.96 -17.63
C SER A 5 26.99 5.68 -17.01
N TYR A 6 26.83 5.82 -15.69
CA TYR A 6 25.55 5.56 -15.01
C TYR A 6 24.40 6.42 -15.55
N LYS A 7 24.66 7.71 -15.80
CA LYS A 7 23.64 8.63 -16.29
C LYS A 7 23.11 8.22 -17.67
N LEU A 8 24.01 7.84 -18.58
CA LEU A 8 23.65 7.38 -19.92
C LEU A 8 22.86 6.06 -19.87
N PHE A 9 23.27 5.15 -18.99
CA PHE A 9 22.57 3.88 -18.77
C PHE A 9 21.12 4.08 -18.31
N ILE A 10 20.88 4.99 -17.34
CA ILE A 10 19.53 5.29 -16.86
C ILE A 10 18.70 5.98 -17.95
N GLN A 11 19.27 6.93 -18.69
CA GLN A 11 18.55 7.65 -19.75
C GLN A 11 18.06 6.73 -20.88
N ASN A 12 18.76 5.63 -21.15
CA ASN A 12 18.35 4.66 -22.17
C ASN A 12 17.28 3.67 -21.69
N LYS A 13 16.99 3.62 -20.38
CA LYS A 13 16.07 2.63 -19.78
C LYS A 13 14.88 3.24 -19.06
N LEU A 14 14.95 4.53 -18.73
CA LEU A 14 13.98 5.21 -17.91
C LEU A 14 13.43 6.41 -18.67
N VAL A 15 12.16 6.32 -19.03
CA VAL A 15 11.40 7.43 -19.60
C VAL A 15 10.61 8.08 -18.47
N PRO A 16 11.02 9.27 -17.97
CA PRO A 16 10.26 9.95 -16.94
C PRO A 16 8.99 10.55 -17.55
N VAL A 17 7.84 10.20 -16.96
CA VAL A 17 6.54 10.73 -17.35
C VAL A 17 6.03 11.60 -16.21
N VAL A 18 5.68 12.86 -16.53
CA VAL A 18 5.05 13.75 -15.56
C VAL A 18 3.58 13.37 -15.47
N GLY A 19 3.16 12.96 -14.28
CA GLY A 19 1.78 12.58 -14.03
C GLY A 19 1.39 12.77 -12.58
N ASN A 20 0.10 12.91 -12.36
CA ASN A 20 -0.54 12.96 -11.07
C ASN A 20 -1.53 11.79 -10.96
N ILE A 21 -1.21 10.82 -10.11
CA ILE A 21 -2.09 9.66 -9.86
C ILE A 21 -3.48 10.05 -9.33
N TYR A 22 -3.67 11.29 -8.87
CA TYR A 22 -4.93 11.81 -8.37
C TYR A 22 -5.85 12.36 -9.46
N GLU A 23 -5.32 12.57 -10.67
CA GLU A 23 -6.05 13.15 -11.78
C GLU A 23 -6.50 12.07 -12.79
N PRO A 24 -7.61 12.30 -13.51
CA PRO A 24 -8.01 11.43 -14.62
C PRO A 24 -6.84 11.25 -15.59
N ASN A 25 -6.68 10.05 -16.14
CA ASN A 25 -5.57 9.71 -17.04
C ASN A 25 -4.18 10.01 -16.44
N LEU A 26 -4.03 9.91 -15.12
CA LEU A 26 -2.79 10.25 -14.41
C LEU A 26 -2.33 11.70 -14.64
N GLY A 27 -3.27 12.62 -14.91
CA GLY A 27 -2.94 14.02 -15.22
C GLY A 27 -2.28 14.21 -16.59
N MET A 28 -2.28 13.18 -17.44
CA MET A 28 -1.77 13.24 -18.81
C MET A 28 -2.90 13.49 -19.80
N ASP A 29 -2.55 13.96 -20.99
CA ASP A 29 -3.48 14.00 -22.10
C ASP A 29 -3.82 12.58 -22.59
N ILE A 30 -4.95 12.48 -23.30
CA ILE A 30 -5.47 11.20 -23.77
C ILE A 30 -4.52 10.51 -24.76
N ILE A 31 -3.78 11.26 -25.58
CA ILE A 31 -2.91 10.70 -26.62
C ILE A 31 -1.71 10.04 -25.94
N THR A 32 -1.05 10.76 -25.02
CA THR A 32 0.07 10.21 -24.23
C THR A 32 -0.35 8.98 -23.46
N THR A 33 -1.53 9.02 -22.82
CA THR A 33 -2.04 7.89 -22.03
C THR A 33 -2.30 6.66 -22.91
N GLN A 34 -2.85 6.85 -24.11
CA GLN A 34 -3.10 5.76 -25.05
C GLN A 34 -1.81 5.16 -25.61
N GLN A 35 -0.80 5.98 -25.91
CA GLN A 35 0.51 5.49 -26.36
C GLN A 35 1.17 4.63 -25.29
N ILE A 36 1.21 5.15 -24.06
CA ILE A 36 1.71 4.41 -22.90
C ILE A 36 0.91 3.11 -22.74
N ALA A 37 -0.42 3.18 -22.80
CA ALA A 37 -1.26 1.99 -22.66
C ALA A 37 -0.97 0.88 -23.69
N GLN A 38 -0.51 1.23 -24.89
CA GLN A 38 -0.18 0.28 -25.97
C GLN A 38 1.22 -0.34 -25.85
N GLU A 39 2.16 0.37 -25.23
CA GLU A 39 3.56 -0.04 -25.09
C GLU A 39 3.84 -0.76 -23.75
N ILE A 40 2.93 -0.66 -22.78
CA ILE A 40 3.10 -1.29 -21.47
C ILE A 40 2.66 -2.74 -21.46
N ASP A 41 3.59 -3.62 -21.09
CA ASP A 41 3.27 -5.00 -20.74
C ASP A 41 2.92 -5.17 -19.25
N LEU A 42 3.58 -4.38 -18.38
CA LEU A 42 3.57 -4.55 -16.93
C LEU A 42 3.46 -3.22 -16.18
N ILE A 43 2.46 -3.11 -15.31
CA ILE A 43 2.38 -2.02 -14.33
C ILE A 43 2.80 -2.51 -12.95
N VAL A 44 3.75 -1.80 -12.34
CA VAL A 44 4.12 -1.99 -10.94
C VAL A 44 3.69 -0.77 -10.14
N ASN A 45 2.73 -0.95 -9.25
CA ASN A 45 2.25 0.09 -8.36
C ASN A 45 2.80 -0.09 -6.94
N SER A 46 3.78 0.76 -6.62
CA SER A 46 4.34 0.91 -5.27
C SER A 46 3.91 2.22 -4.59
N ALA A 47 3.05 3.02 -5.24
CA ALA A 47 2.64 4.31 -4.72
C ALA A 47 1.72 4.14 -3.50
N ALA A 48 2.22 4.53 -2.34
CA ALA A 48 1.52 4.43 -1.08
C ALA A 48 1.95 5.58 -0.15
N ILE A 49 0.97 6.22 0.49
CA ILE A 49 1.29 7.02 1.66
C ILE A 49 1.46 6.06 2.82
N THR A 50 2.59 6.12 3.49
CA THR A 50 3.02 5.18 4.54
C THR A 50 2.86 5.76 5.94
N THR A 51 1.98 6.74 6.09
CA THR A 51 1.75 7.45 7.35
C THR A 51 0.61 6.74 8.08
N PHE A 52 0.90 6.24 9.27
CA PHE A 52 -0.03 5.41 10.04
C PHE A 52 -1.25 6.17 10.59
N ASP A 53 -1.10 7.47 10.83
CA ASP A 53 -2.14 8.35 11.41
C ASP A 53 -2.64 9.41 10.40
N GLU A 54 -2.77 9.00 9.13
CA GLU A 54 -3.24 9.90 8.09
C GLU A 54 -4.78 9.95 8.04
N SER A 55 -5.32 11.14 7.75
CA SER A 55 -6.74 11.36 7.57
C SER A 55 -7.31 10.46 6.46
N LEU A 56 -8.46 9.82 6.72
CA LEU A 56 -9.19 9.01 5.73
C LEU A 56 -9.46 9.74 4.41
N THR A 57 -9.66 11.06 4.46
CA THR A 57 -9.85 11.88 3.25
C THR A 57 -8.62 11.85 2.36
N CYS A 58 -7.44 11.88 2.96
CA CYS A 58 -6.17 11.76 2.26
C CYS A 58 -6.03 10.34 1.71
N THR A 59 -6.28 9.32 2.54
CA THR A 59 -5.93 7.94 2.20
C THR A 59 -6.86 7.30 1.17
N PHE A 60 -8.19 7.52 1.26
CA PHE A 60 -9.14 7.04 0.27
C PHE A 60 -9.04 7.80 -1.05
N GLY A 61 -8.88 9.13 -0.98
CA GLY A 61 -8.75 9.99 -2.16
C GLY A 61 -7.42 9.83 -2.91
N LYS A 62 -6.42 9.16 -2.32
CA LYS A 62 -5.06 9.04 -2.87
C LYS A 62 -4.54 7.62 -3.11
N SER A 63 -5.09 6.58 -2.47
CA SER A 63 -4.43 5.26 -2.48
C SER A 63 -5.32 4.04 -2.79
N SER A 64 -6.64 4.16 -2.70
CA SER A 64 -7.55 3.01 -2.87
C SER A 64 -8.41 3.10 -4.14
N ILE A 65 -8.95 4.28 -4.45
CA ILE A 65 -9.90 4.48 -5.55
C ILE A 65 -9.21 4.64 -6.92
N GLN A 66 -8.00 5.20 -6.99
CA GLN A 66 -7.35 5.46 -8.29
C GLN A 66 -6.57 4.28 -8.87
N ASN A 67 -6.12 3.32 -8.04
CA ASN A 67 -5.51 2.08 -8.55
C ASN A 67 -6.48 1.31 -9.45
N VAL A 68 -7.78 1.47 -9.19
CA VAL A 68 -8.85 0.92 -10.01
C VAL A 68 -8.95 1.63 -11.36
N HIS A 69 -8.85 2.96 -11.40
CA HIS A 69 -8.98 3.72 -12.65
C HIS A 69 -7.82 3.44 -13.62
N LEU A 70 -6.62 3.20 -13.06
CA LEU A 70 -5.46 2.68 -13.78
C LEU A 70 -5.71 1.34 -14.47
N ILE A 71 -6.43 0.43 -13.80
CA ILE A 71 -6.72 -0.92 -14.31
C ILE A 71 -7.77 -0.88 -15.43
N TYR A 72 -8.76 0.00 -15.35
CA TYR A 72 -9.84 0.05 -16.34
C TYR A 72 -9.49 0.74 -17.66
N ASN A 73 -8.55 1.68 -17.66
CA ASN A 73 -8.24 2.47 -18.87
C ASN A 73 -7.13 1.85 -19.73
N ILE A 74 -6.56 0.71 -19.32
CA ILE A 74 -5.40 0.11 -19.97
C ILE A 74 -5.69 -1.39 -20.16
N GLU A 75 -5.77 -1.86 -21.41
CA GLU A 75 -5.89 -3.28 -21.74
C GLU A 75 -4.56 -3.99 -21.43
N LEU A 76 -4.36 -4.35 -20.17
CA LEU A 76 -3.07 -4.85 -19.67
C LEU A 76 -2.97 -6.36 -19.64
N SER A 77 -1.75 -6.84 -19.84
CA SER A 77 -1.40 -8.24 -19.66
C SER A 77 -1.19 -8.63 -18.19
N GLN A 78 -0.57 -7.77 -17.35
CA GLN A 78 -0.27 -8.07 -15.93
C GLN A 78 -0.17 -6.82 -15.04
N PHE A 79 -0.65 -6.91 -13.79
CA PHE A 79 -0.62 -5.84 -12.80
C PHE A 79 -0.02 -6.29 -11.45
N PHE A 80 0.99 -5.58 -10.97
CA PHE A 80 1.66 -5.87 -9.70
C PHE A 80 1.40 -4.76 -8.69
N LEU A 81 0.96 -5.16 -7.50
CA LEU A 81 0.61 -4.26 -6.42
C LEU A 81 1.39 -4.62 -5.16
N PHE A 82 2.15 -3.66 -4.64
CA PHE A 82 2.83 -3.79 -3.36
C PHE A 82 1.99 -3.12 -2.26
N LYS A 83 1.65 -3.87 -1.21
CA LYS A 83 0.90 -3.36 -0.05
C LYS A 83 1.54 -3.75 1.27
N ALA A 84 1.33 -2.96 2.31
CA ALA A 84 1.80 -3.38 3.62
C ALA A 84 1.08 -4.62 4.12
N TYR A 85 1.72 -5.30 5.07
CA TYR A 85 1.09 -6.31 5.90
C TYR A 85 -0.23 -5.77 6.50
N ALA A 86 -1.35 -6.41 6.17
CA ALA A 86 -2.70 -5.93 6.53
C ALA A 86 -3.54 -7.03 7.20
N ASN A 87 -2.90 -8.01 7.86
CA ASN A 87 -3.62 -9.11 8.51
C ASN A 87 -4.25 -8.76 9.86
N GLY A 88 -4.01 -7.53 10.38
CA GLY A 88 -4.62 -7.01 11.61
C GLY A 88 -4.53 -7.97 12.79
N GLU A 89 -5.60 -8.08 13.58
CA GLU A 89 -5.68 -8.88 14.82
C GLU A 89 -5.77 -10.41 14.62
N ARG A 90 -5.37 -10.95 13.47
CA ARG A 90 -5.37 -12.41 13.24
C ARG A 90 -4.25 -13.06 14.04
N GLU A 91 -4.56 -14.22 14.64
CA GLU A 91 -3.62 -14.99 15.45
C GLU A 91 -3.29 -16.36 14.83
N GLY A 92 -2.08 -16.86 15.06
CA GLY A 92 -1.64 -18.18 14.60
C GLY A 92 -1.06 -18.22 13.19
N LEU A 93 -1.19 -19.37 12.51
CA LEU A 93 -0.70 -19.54 11.15
C LEU A 93 -1.66 -18.87 10.15
N ILE A 94 -1.27 -17.69 9.66
CA ILE A 94 -2.07 -16.91 8.72
C ILE A 94 -1.60 -17.23 7.29
N LEU A 95 -2.46 -17.89 6.52
CA LEU A 95 -2.23 -18.10 5.11
C LEU A 95 -2.51 -16.81 4.33
N GLU A 96 -1.71 -16.55 3.30
CA GLU A 96 -1.97 -15.44 2.39
C GLU A 96 -3.28 -15.70 1.62
N LYS A 97 -4.27 -14.86 1.90
CA LYS A 97 -5.56 -14.86 1.20
C LYS A 97 -5.85 -13.44 0.73
N PRO A 98 -6.40 -13.24 -0.48
CA PRO A 98 -6.83 -11.91 -0.91
C PRO A 98 -7.99 -11.41 -0.04
N PHE A 99 -8.07 -10.11 0.17
CA PHE A 99 -9.25 -9.50 0.82
C PHE A 99 -10.41 -9.39 -0.17
N THR A 100 -11.61 -9.77 0.26
CA THR A 100 -12.83 -9.71 -0.55
C THR A 100 -13.81 -8.66 -0.02
N MET A 101 -14.56 -8.01 -0.92
CA MET A 101 -15.62 -7.09 -0.51
C MET A 101 -16.64 -7.77 0.39
N GLY A 102 -17.05 -7.06 1.44
CA GLY A 102 -18.00 -7.55 2.44
C GLY A 102 -17.37 -8.36 3.57
N GLU A 103 -16.07 -8.67 3.50
CA GLU A 103 -15.30 -9.33 4.56
C GLU A 103 -14.59 -8.32 5.46
N SER A 104 -14.36 -8.69 6.71
CA SER A 104 -13.47 -7.98 7.64
C SER A 104 -12.94 -8.94 8.69
N ILE A 105 -11.84 -8.58 9.36
CA ILE A 105 -11.22 -9.43 10.38
C ILE A 105 -12.18 -9.63 11.56
N THR A 106 -12.88 -8.56 11.99
CA THR A 106 -13.91 -8.67 13.03
C THR A 106 -15.08 -9.56 12.59
N LYS A 107 -15.51 -9.49 11.32
CA LYS A 107 -16.58 -10.34 10.80
C LYS A 107 -16.17 -11.82 10.75
N GLU A 108 -14.94 -12.11 10.34
CA GLU A 108 -14.36 -13.45 10.37
C GLU A 108 -14.35 -14.02 11.80
N LYS A 109 -13.84 -13.23 12.76
CA LYS A 109 -13.79 -13.60 14.19
C LYS A 109 -15.18 -13.82 14.78
N THR A 110 -16.13 -12.91 14.53
CA THR A 110 -17.50 -13.01 15.06
C THR A 110 -18.26 -14.22 14.49
N THR A 111 -18.11 -14.47 13.19
CA THR A 111 -18.74 -15.63 12.52
C THR A 111 -18.15 -16.95 13.00
N SER A 112 -16.85 -16.99 13.33
CA SER A 112 -16.20 -18.16 13.92
C SER A 112 -16.72 -18.50 15.33
N VAL A 113 -17.11 -17.48 16.11
CA VAL A 113 -17.64 -17.65 17.47
C VAL A 113 -19.13 -18.01 17.44
N SER A 114 -19.91 -17.36 16.57
CA SER A 114 -21.32 -17.68 16.38
C SER A 114 -21.78 -17.33 14.96
N PRO A 115 -22.25 -18.32 14.17
CA PRO A 115 -22.71 -18.10 12.80
C PRO A 115 -24.00 -17.27 12.71
N PHE A 116 -24.64 -16.97 13.84
CA PHE A 116 -25.88 -16.19 13.92
C PHE A 116 -25.65 -14.70 14.20
N ILE A 117 -24.42 -14.29 14.53
CA ILE A 117 -24.09 -12.88 14.78
C ILE A 117 -23.89 -12.19 13.43
N ASN A 118 -24.76 -11.23 13.11
CA ASN A 118 -24.62 -10.44 11.89
C ASN A 118 -23.73 -9.23 12.14
N PHE A 119 -22.51 -9.24 11.59
CA PHE A 119 -21.60 -8.10 11.61
C PHE A 119 -21.68 -7.33 10.29
N PRO A 120 -21.65 -5.98 10.29
CA PRO A 120 -21.77 -5.19 9.07
C PRO A 120 -20.68 -5.54 8.05
N SER A 121 -21.12 -5.76 6.81
CA SER A 121 -20.22 -5.96 5.67
C SER A 121 -19.44 -4.68 5.37
N LEU A 122 -18.13 -4.82 5.15
CA LEU A 122 -17.26 -3.72 4.76
C LEU A 122 -17.29 -3.55 3.23
N TYR A 123 -17.71 -2.39 2.76
CA TYR A 123 -17.70 -2.04 1.33
C TYR A 123 -16.99 -0.71 1.13
N ALA A 124 -16.07 -0.66 0.18
CA ALA A 124 -15.31 0.55 -0.13
C ALA A 124 -16.23 1.73 -0.45
N ASP A 125 -17.25 1.52 -1.28
CA ASP A 125 -18.17 2.58 -1.71
C ASP A 125 -18.91 3.23 -0.54
N ASN A 126 -19.25 2.44 0.48
CA ASN A 126 -19.90 2.96 1.69
C ASN A 126 -18.94 3.82 2.53
N GLU A 127 -17.68 3.41 2.66
CA GLU A 127 -16.67 4.22 3.37
C GLU A 127 -16.38 5.53 2.63
N ILE A 128 -16.33 5.47 1.30
CA ILE A 128 -16.09 6.64 0.44
C ILE A 128 -17.27 7.61 0.54
N ASP A 129 -18.50 7.11 0.46
CA ASP A 129 -19.71 7.90 0.62
C ASP A 129 -19.78 8.56 2.00
N LEU A 130 -19.45 7.82 3.06
CA LEU A 130 -19.35 8.34 4.44
C LEU A 130 -18.36 9.50 4.52
N VAL A 131 -17.14 9.32 4.02
CA VAL A 131 -16.10 10.36 4.01
C VAL A 131 -16.55 11.58 3.21
N SER A 132 -17.18 11.37 2.05
CA SER A 132 -17.68 12.46 1.21
C SER A 132 -18.78 13.28 1.89
N LYS A 133 -19.73 12.63 2.57
CA LYS A 133 -20.81 13.28 3.32
C LYS A 133 -20.26 14.10 4.48
N LEU A 134 -19.27 13.58 5.21
CA LEU A 134 -18.66 14.32 6.31
C LEU A 134 -17.88 15.55 5.80
N LYS A 135 -17.17 15.41 4.68
CA LYS A 135 -16.44 16.51 4.07
C LYS A 135 -17.35 17.67 3.65
N ASN A 136 -18.55 17.36 3.17
CA ASN A 136 -19.52 18.38 2.74
C ASN A 136 -20.25 19.08 3.90
N ASN A 137 -20.28 18.48 5.09
CA ASN A 137 -21.08 18.97 6.23
C ASN A 137 -20.25 19.71 7.31
N VAL A 138 -18.92 19.62 7.30
CA VAL A 138 -18.05 20.14 8.36
C VAL A 138 -17.12 21.25 7.84
N ASN A 139 -17.08 22.40 8.53
CA ASN A 139 -16.15 23.48 8.24
C ASN A 139 -14.69 23.11 8.58
N ASN A 140 -13.74 23.59 7.77
CA ASN A 140 -12.34 23.14 7.70
C ASN A 140 -11.55 23.06 9.02
N ASN A 141 -11.89 23.84 10.04
CA ASN A 141 -11.02 24.03 11.22
C ASN A 141 -10.95 22.82 12.17
N GLY A 142 -11.76 21.78 11.96
CA GLY A 142 -11.72 20.52 12.72
C GLY A 142 -11.85 19.25 11.87
N LEU A 143 -11.96 19.40 10.55
CA LEU A 143 -12.21 18.29 9.64
C LEU A 143 -11.04 17.31 9.61
N GLU A 144 -9.80 17.79 9.63
CA GLU A 144 -8.63 16.92 9.58
C GLU A 144 -8.55 15.99 10.80
N GLN A 145 -8.74 16.53 12.01
CA GLN A 145 -8.72 15.73 13.23
C GLN A 145 -9.88 14.73 13.26
N LEU A 146 -11.08 15.17 12.92
CA LEU A 146 -12.25 14.31 12.83
C LEU A 146 -12.02 13.12 11.88
N MET A 147 -11.34 13.35 10.75
CA MET A 147 -11.03 12.29 9.78
C MET A 147 -9.94 11.34 10.26
N LYS A 148 -9.01 11.78 11.12
CA LYS A 148 -8.03 10.90 11.76
C LYS A 148 -8.71 10.01 12.80
N ASP A 149 -9.52 10.62 13.67
CA ASP A 149 -10.27 9.91 14.71
C ASP A 149 -11.20 8.87 14.08
N LEU A 150 -11.94 9.26 13.02
CA LEU A 150 -12.76 8.35 12.25
C LEU A 150 -11.94 7.21 11.65
N GLY A 151 -10.76 7.49 11.09
CA GLY A 151 -9.85 6.46 10.57
C GLY A 151 -9.52 5.39 11.59
N ALA A 152 -9.10 5.82 12.78
CA ALA A 152 -8.76 4.94 13.89
C ALA A 152 -9.97 4.13 14.36
N GLU A 153 -11.15 4.77 14.49
CA GLU A 153 -12.38 4.10 14.88
C GLU A 153 -12.81 3.03 13.86
N ARG A 154 -12.76 3.35 12.56
CA ARG A 154 -13.12 2.40 11.49
C ARG A 154 -12.14 1.23 11.42
N ALA A 155 -10.84 1.50 11.50
CA ALA A 155 -9.81 0.46 11.52
C ALA A 155 -10.08 -0.54 12.66
N LYS A 156 -10.24 -0.03 13.88
CA LYS A 156 -10.52 -0.85 15.07
C LYS A 156 -11.85 -1.60 14.97
N LEU A 157 -12.90 -0.97 14.46
CA LEU A 157 -14.21 -1.61 14.28
C LEU A 157 -14.10 -2.87 13.41
N TYR A 158 -13.37 -2.79 12.30
CA TYR A 158 -13.25 -3.89 11.34
C TYR A 158 -12.06 -4.84 11.60
N GLY A 159 -11.26 -4.59 12.63
CA GLY A 159 -10.22 -5.50 13.14
C GLY A 159 -8.82 -5.25 12.61
N TRP A 160 -8.55 -4.02 12.15
CA TRP A 160 -7.22 -3.54 11.78
C TRP A 160 -6.64 -2.65 12.88
N GLU A 161 -5.31 -2.74 13.07
CA GLU A 161 -4.59 -2.01 14.13
C GLU A 161 -4.54 -0.50 13.87
N ASP A 162 -4.48 -0.11 12.61
CA ASP A 162 -4.27 1.28 12.20
C ASP A 162 -4.98 1.62 10.88
N THR A 163 -5.17 2.92 10.67
CA THR A 163 -5.84 3.50 9.48
C THR A 163 -5.14 3.16 8.17
N TYR A 164 -3.81 3.05 8.19
CA TYR A 164 -3.03 2.73 7.01
C TYR A 164 -3.24 1.26 6.58
N SER A 165 -3.16 0.30 7.50
CA SER A 165 -3.44 -1.11 7.25
C SER A 165 -4.89 -1.32 6.77
N PHE A 166 -5.84 -0.61 7.38
CA PHE A 166 -7.26 -0.63 7.00
C PHE A 166 -7.50 -0.10 5.58
N THR A 167 -6.92 1.03 5.22
CA THR A 167 -7.12 1.62 3.89
C THR A 167 -6.44 0.80 2.78
N LYS A 168 -5.30 0.17 3.09
CA LYS A 168 -4.61 -0.76 2.17
C LYS A 168 -5.43 -2.02 1.92
N SER A 169 -6.08 -2.58 2.94
CA SER A 169 -6.98 -3.72 2.77
C SER A 169 -8.20 -3.34 1.93
N ILE A 170 -8.81 -2.17 2.15
CA ILE A 170 -9.93 -1.70 1.30
C ILE A 170 -9.51 -1.55 -0.15
N GLY A 171 -8.36 -0.92 -0.42
CA GLY A 171 -7.88 -0.82 -1.79
C GLY A 171 -7.60 -2.19 -2.42
N GLU A 172 -7.33 -3.23 -1.61
CA GLU A 172 -7.07 -4.58 -2.11
C GLU A 172 -8.39 -5.24 -2.49
N MET A 173 -9.41 -5.07 -1.66
CA MET A 173 -10.79 -5.47 -1.96
C MET A 173 -11.29 -4.81 -3.25
N MET A 174 -11.03 -3.51 -3.45
CA MET A 174 -11.42 -2.81 -4.67
C MET A 174 -10.77 -3.42 -5.91
N ILE A 175 -9.45 -3.62 -5.87
CA ILE A 175 -8.69 -4.20 -6.99
C ILE A 175 -9.14 -5.63 -7.27
N ASN A 176 -9.31 -6.45 -6.23
CA ASN A 176 -9.77 -7.83 -6.38
C ASN A 176 -11.18 -7.90 -7.00
N ASN A 177 -12.06 -6.96 -6.65
CA ASN A 177 -13.41 -6.87 -7.21
C ASN A 177 -13.45 -6.34 -8.66
N MET A 178 -12.45 -5.53 -9.04
CA MET A 178 -12.45 -4.78 -10.30
C MET A 178 -11.49 -5.31 -11.37
N ARG A 179 -10.63 -6.27 -11.01
CA ARG A 179 -9.61 -6.82 -11.91
C ARG A 179 -10.15 -7.44 -13.19
N GLY A 180 -11.40 -7.92 -13.21
CA GLY A 180 -11.94 -8.68 -14.33
C GLY A 180 -11.04 -9.86 -14.68
N GLU A 181 -10.57 -9.89 -15.93
CA GLU A 181 -9.66 -10.93 -16.45
C GLU A 181 -8.17 -10.60 -16.26
N ILE A 182 -7.83 -9.41 -15.77
CA ILE A 182 -6.44 -8.96 -15.64
C ILE A 182 -5.74 -9.78 -14.54
N PRO A 183 -4.60 -10.43 -14.84
CA PRO A 183 -3.76 -11.07 -13.84
C PRO A 183 -3.20 -10.06 -12.85
N ILE A 184 -3.44 -10.29 -11.55
CA ILE A 184 -2.96 -9.43 -10.48
C ILE A 184 -2.09 -10.22 -9.51
N LEU A 185 -0.89 -9.71 -9.24
CA LEU A 185 -0.06 -10.14 -8.12
C LEU A 185 -0.08 -9.10 -7.01
N ILE A 186 -0.46 -9.52 -5.81
CA ILE A 186 -0.43 -8.69 -4.61
C ILE A 186 0.69 -9.19 -3.71
N LEU A 187 1.70 -8.34 -3.52
CA LEU A 187 2.82 -8.61 -2.64
C LEU A 187 2.64 -7.83 -1.35
N ARG A 188 2.80 -8.49 -0.21
CA ARG A 188 2.67 -7.89 1.12
C ARG A 188 4.01 -7.80 1.85
N PRO A 189 4.92 -6.88 1.48
CA PRO A 189 6.16 -6.69 2.19
C PRO A 189 5.94 -6.40 3.69
N SER A 190 6.86 -6.95 4.47
CA SER A 190 7.07 -6.64 5.87
C SER A 190 7.80 -5.29 6.04
N ILE A 191 8.28 -5.01 7.25
CA ILE A 191 9.01 -3.76 7.51
C ILE A 191 10.27 -3.69 6.65
N ILE A 192 10.38 -2.63 5.85
CA ILE A 192 11.54 -2.40 4.97
C ILE A 192 12.67 -1.74 5.79
N ALA A 193 13.81 -2.41 5.87
CA ALA A 193 15.03 -1.95 6.53
C ALA A 193 15.99 -1.26 5.56
N SER A 194 17.21 -0.97 6.01
CA SER A 194 18.28 -0.46 5.14
C SER A 194 18.66 -1.48 4.07
N SER A 195 19.36 -1.03 3.03
CA SER A 195 19.96 -1.90 2.03
C SER A 195 20.91 -2.90 2.66
N TYR A 196 20.87 -4.11 2.13
CA TYR A 196 21.85 -5.14 2.43
C TYR A 196 23.15 -4.86 1.70
N LYS A 197 23.07 -4.56 0.40
CA LYS A 197 24.20 -4.38 -0.51
C LYS A 197 24.13 -3.10 -1.33
N ASP A 198 23.03 -2.82 -2.03
CA ASP A 198 22.95 -1.72 -3.00
C ASP A 198 22.03 -0.59 -2.50
N PRO A 199 22.39 0.71 -2.66
CA PRO A 199 23.58 1.24 -3.33
C PRO A 199 24.89 1.10 -2.53
N PHE A 200 24.81 0.95 -1.21
CA PHE A 200 25.86 0.47 -0.32
C PHE A 200 25.21 -0.07 0.95
N SER A 201 25.88 -0.96 1.69
CA SER A 201 25.28 -1.59 2.88
C SER A 201 24.89 -0.56 3.95
N GLY A 202 23.68 -0.69 4.48
CA GLY A 202 23.15 0.21 5.50
C GLY A 202 22.56 1.53 4.95
N TRP A 203 22.52 1.72 3.63
CA TRP A 203 21.87 2.89 3.04
C TRP A 203 20.36 2.86 3.26
N LYS A 204 19.80 4.02 3.63
CA LYS A 204 18.36 4.23 3.71
C LYS A 204 18.04 5.70 3.52
N GLN A 205 17.02 6.00 2.72
CA GLN A 205 16.54 7.37 2.57
C GLN A 205 15.58 7.72 3.71
N GLY A 206 16.04 8.55 4.64
CA GLY A 206 15.27 9.01 5.80
C GLY A 206 15.16 7.97 6.93
N LEU A 207 14.63 8.42 8.07
CA LEU A 207 14.33 7.57 9.22
C LEU A 207 12.85 7.20 9.23
N ARG A 208 12.56 5.91 9.37
CA ARG A 208 11.21 5.32 9.46
C ARG A 208 11.10 4.53 10.76
N VAL A 209 9.90 4.04 11.08
CA VAL A 209 9.49 3.47 12.38
C VAL A 209 10.60 2.73 13.15
N LEU A 210 11.18 1.65 12.60
CA LEU A 210 12.23 0.89 13.28
C LEU A 210 13.60 1.59 13.30
N ASP A 211 13.88 2.50 12.37
CA ASP A 211 15.19 3.16 12.29
C ASP A 211 15.43 4.06 13.49
N SER A 212 14.39 4.71 14.01
CA SER A 212 14.49 5.50 15.25
C SER A 212 14.94 4.65 16.42
N LEU A 213 14.37 3.45 16.57
CA LEU A 213 14.75 2.49 17.61
C LEU A 213 16.21 2.05 17.48
N ILE A 214 16.64 1.73 16.25
CA ILE A 214 18.02 1.35 15.95
C ILE A 214 18.99 2.49 16.25
N VAL A 215 18.63 3.74 15.90
CA VAL A 215 19.44 4.93 16.15
C VAL A 215 19.57 5.21 17.65
N PHE A 216 18.48 5.16 18.42
CA PHE A 216 18.53 5.39 19.87
C PHE A 216 19.32 4.30 20.60
N TYR A 217 19.16 3.04 20.19
CA TYR A 217 19.98 1.95 20.71
C TYR A 217 21.47 2.18 20.40
N ARG A 218 21.80 2.54 19.16
CA ARG A 218 23.19 2.81 18.75
C ARG A 218 23.80 4.00 19.49
N LYS A 219 23.00 5.02 19.83
CA LYS A 219 23.46 6.17 20.62
C LYS A 219 23.65 5.85 22.11
N GLY A 220 23.15 4.71 22.58
CA GLY A 220 23.13 4.35 24.00
C GLY A 220 22.01 5.04 24.78
N ASP A 221 21.16 5.83 24.12
CA ASP A 221 19.99 6.48 24.72
C ASP A 221 18.87 5.48 25.05
N LEU A 222 18.93 4.29 24.45
CA LEU A 222 18.02 3.18 24.69
C LEU A 222 18.80 1.93 25.12
N SER A 223 18.73 1.58 26.40
CA SER A 223 19.45 0.44 26.99
C SER A 223 18.73 -0.90 26.84
N GLY A 224 17.47 -0.91 26.41
CA GLY A 224 16.65 -2.11 26.21
C GLY A 224 15.18 -1.80 25.96
N PHE A 225 14.40 -2.83 25.63
CA PHE A 225 12.95 -2.74 25.43
C PHE A 225 12.22 -3.53 26.51
N LEU A 226 11.10 -3.00 26.99
CA LEU A 226 10.15 -3.79 27.77
C LEU A 226 9.37 -4.66 26.79
N GLY A 227 9.67 -5.96 26.79
CA GLY A 227 8.92 -6.97 26.08
C GLY A 227 8.15 -7.82 27.09
N ASP A 228 6.90 -8.13 26.77
CA ASP A 228 6.18 -9.16 27.51
C ASP A 228 6.82 -10.53 27.21
N PRO A 229 7.30 -11.28 28.22
CA PRO A 229 7.93 -12.58 28.01
C PRO A 229 7.00 -13.63 27.40
N ASP A 230 5.68 -13.45 27.52
CA ASP A 230 4.67 -14.30 26.89
C ASP A 230 4.25 -13.79 25.50
N CYS A 231 4.77 -12.64 25.06
CA CYS A 231 4.53 -12.14 23.72
C CYS A 231 5.26 -13.02 22.71
N HIS A 232 4.48 -13.75 21.91
CA HIS A 232 4.97 -14.34 20.68
C HIS A 232 5.35 -13.22 19.72
N VAL A 233 6.63 -12.84 19.72
CA VAL A 233 7.19 -11.98 18.68
C VAL A 233 7.08 -12.75 17.37
N VAL A 234 6.03 -12.46 16.59
CA VAL A 234 6.06 -12.76 15.16
C VAL A 234 7.26 -12.01 14.65
N GLY A 235 8.33 -12.75 14.32
CA GLY A 235 9.56 -12.16 13.81
C GLY A 235 9.15 -11.25 12.66
N SER A 236 9.19 -9.95 12.91
CA SER A 236 8.95 -8.96 11.87
C SER A 236 10.17 -9.07 10.99
N TYR A 237 10.10 -9.95 9.99
CA TYR A 237 11.18 -10.16 9.04
C TYR A 237 11.47 -8.81 8.43
N THR A 238 12.55 -8.16 8.80
CA THR A 238 12.92 -6.90 8.17
C THR A 238 13.49 -7.23 6.80
N SER A 239 12.83 -6.78 5.75
CA SER A 239 13.31 -7.01 4.39
C SER A 239 14.23 -5.85 3.98
N PRO A 240 15.45 -6.14 3.50
CA PRO A 240 16.32 -5.09 2.96
C PRO A 240 15.65 -4.36 1.78
N ILE A 241 15.89 -3.06 1.65
CA ILE A 241 15.29 -2.22 0.61
C ILE A 241 15.68 -2.64 -0.82
N ASP A 242 16.82 -3.28 -0.98
CA ASP A 242 17.36 -3.80 -2.24
C ASP A 242 16.94 -5.24 -2.53
N LEU A 243 16.30 -5.91 -1.56
CA LEU A 243 15.61 -7.19 -1.74
C LEU A 243 14.09 -7.02 -1.84
N THR A 244 13.57 -5.87 -1.42
CA THR A 244 12.18 -5.49 -1.59
C THR A 244 12.10 -4.68 -2.88
N PHE A 245 11.39 -5.16 -3.90
CA PHE A 245 11.22 -4.42 -5.16
C PHE A 245 10.61 -3.03 -4.92
N ILE A 246 11.44 -2.02 -4.70
CA ILE A 246 11.02 -0.61 -4.76
C ILE A 246 11.11 -0.21 -6.23
N VAL A 247 10.05 -0.56 -6.95
CA VAL A 247 9.73 0.10 -8.19
C VAL A 247 8.94 1.35 -7.79
N ALA A 248 9.63 2.48 -7.58
CA ALA A 248 8.98 3.78 -7.83
C ALA A 248 8.30 3.66 -9.20
N PRO A 249 7.11 4.23 -9.47
CA PRO A 249 6.32 3.92 -10.67
C PRO A 249 7.19 3.99 -11.91
N ILE A 250 7.69 2.84 -12.32
CA ILE A 250 8.53 2.62 -13.49
C ILE A 250 7.67 1.67 -14.27
N ILE A 251 7.10 2.25 -15.31
CA ILE A 251 6.53 1.55 -16.41
C ILE A 251 7.68 0.75 -17.05
N PHE A 252 7.59 -0.58 -17.06
CA PHE A 252 8.54 -1.42 -17.77
C PHE A 252 7.93 -1.81 -19.11
N GLU A 253 8.65 -1.49 -20.18
CA GLU A 253 8.50 -2.10 -21.50
C GLU A 253 9.29 -3.42 -21.47
N LEU A 254 8.63 -4.56 -21.73
CA LEU A 254 9.30 -5.85 -21.87
C LEU A 254 9.52 -6.09 -23.37
N ASP A 255 10.74 -5.81 -23.84
CA ASP A 255 11.16 -6.18 -25.20
C ASP A 255 10.93 -7.69 -25.43
N ASN A 256 9.87 -8.05 -26.14
CA ASN A 256 9.45 -9.41 -26.46
C ASN A 256 10.33 -10.10 -27.51
N HIS A 257 11.62 -9.75 -27.60
CA HIS A 257 12.59 -10.40 -28.46
C HIS A 257 13.52 -11.30 -27.64
N LEU A 258 13.00 -12.40 -27.09
CA LEU A 258 13.74 -13.62 -26.73
C LEU A 258 12.77 -14.69 -26.16
N ILE A 259 12.11 -15.44 -27.04
CA ILE A 259 11.76 -16.86 -26.84
C ILE A 259 12.16 -17.60 -28.11
#